data_AF-A0A7V0LUN0-F1
#
_entry.id   AF-A0A7V0LUN0-F1
#
_cell.length_a   1.000
_cell.length_b   1.000
_cell.length_c   1.000
_cell.angle_alpha   90.00
_cell.angle_beta   90.00
_cell.angle_gamma   90.00
#
_symmetry.space_group_name_H-M   'P 1'
#
loop_
_entity.id
_entity.type
_entity.pdbx_description
1 polymer ?
#
loop_
_entity_poly.entity_id
_entity_poly.type
_entity_poly.pdbx_seq_one_letter_code
_entity_poly.pdbx_strand_id
1 'polypeptide(L)'
;MDIASKKIYIGDINVLELLGVQDANISVLKKKFPGKIVVRGNEIQIKGSKEEIELIEKIILLLKEKIKKEGKLESQEVEELLYRETSKLRPVGEEIVIVTPKRKIYPKTPNQRKYLELIEKNDIVVAIG
;
A
#
# COMPACT_ATOMS: atom_id res chain seq x y z
N MET A 1 -20.02 15.91 -7.37
CA MET A 1 -18.75 15.36 -6.84
C MET A 1 -17.62 16.05 -7.59
N ASP A 2 -16.93 16.98 -6.95
CA ASP A 2 -15.77 17.67 -7.53
C ASP A 2 -14.63 16.67 -7.71
N ILE A 3 -14.32 16.36 -8.96
CA ILE A 3 -13.18 15.53 -9.35
C ILE A 3 -11.97 16.47 -9.37
N ALA A 4 -11.09 16.32 -8.38
CA ALA A 4 -9.85 17.07 -8.32
C ALA A 4 -8.73 16.29 -9.02
N SER A 5 -7.70 17.00 -9.47
CA SER A 5 -6.48 16.41 -9.99
C SER A 5 -5.26 17.05 -9.35
N LYS A 6 -4.27 16.26 -9.00
CA LYS A 6 -3.01 16.73 -8.41
C LYS A 6 -1.83 16.09 -9.13
N LYS A 7 -0.72 16.83 -9.23
CA LYS A 7 0.53 16.36 -9.83
C LYS A 7 1.60 16.28 -8.73
N ILE A 8 2.38 15.21 -8.75
CA ILE A 8 3.47 14.96 -7.80
C ILE A 8 4.74 14.74 -8.59
N TYR A 9 5.78 15.52 -8.28
CA TYR A 9 7.10 15.37 -8.88
C TYR A 9 7.93 14.31 -8.14
N ILE A 10 8.50 13.38 -8.91
CA ILE A 10 9.31 12.25 -8.42
C ILE A 10 10.71 12.20 -9.04
N GLY A 11 11.14 13.24 -9.77
CA GLY A 11 12.45 13.24 -10.44
C GLY A 11 13.67 13.34 -9.53
N ASP A 12 13.46 13.51 -8.21
CA ASP A 12 14.52 13.48 -7.18
C ASP A 12 14.77 12.08 -6.59
N ILE A 13 14.13 11.04 -7.14
CA ILE A 13 14.39 9.63 -6.83
C ILE A 13 14.55 8.82 -8.12
N ASN A 14 15.04 7.58 -7.99
CA ASN A 14 15.03 6.64 -9.11
C ASN A 14 13.60 6.19 -9.41
N VAL A 15 13.04 6.69 -10.51
CA VAL A 15 11.66 6.38 -10.95
C VAL A 15 11.50 4.88 -11.24
N LEU A 16 12.54 4.19 -11.73
CA LEU A 16 12.48 2.76 -12.01
C LEU A 16 12.24 1.95 -10.73
N GLU A 17 12.85 2.34 -9.61
CA GLU A 17 12.64 1.67 -8.32
C GLU A 17 11.20 1.88 -7.82
N LEU A 18 10.64 3.07 -8.05
CA LEU A 18 9.24 3.35 -7.68
C LEU A 18 8.24 2.57 -8.54
N LEU A 19 8.52 2.42 -9.84
CA LEU A 19 7.69 1.63 -10.76
C LEU A 19 7.81 0.14 -10.48
N GLY A 20 9.01 -0.31 -10.12
CA GLY A 20 9.37 -1.71 -9.94
C GLY A 20 9.61 -2.42 -11.27
N VAL A 21 10.20 -3.62 -11.21
CA VAL A 21 10.40 -4.48 -12.38
C VAL A 21 9.05 -4.77 -13.04
N GLN A 22 8.94 -4.52 -14.34
CA GLN A 22 7.69 -4.68 -15.10
C GLN A 22 6.49 -3.92 -14.49
N ASP A 23 6.73 -2.72 -13.94
CA ASP A 23 5.70 -1.91 -13.29
C ASP A 23 5.02 -2.60 -12.09
N ALA A 24 5.67 -3.58 -11.44
CA ALA A 24 5.06 -4.36 -10.37
C ALA A 24 4.56 -3.48 -9.21
N ASN A 25 5.37 -2.50 -8.76
CA ASN A 25 5.05 -1.64 -7.62
C ASN A 25 3.90 -0.69 -7.95
N ILE A 26 3.96 -0.01 -9.11
CA ILE A 26 2.88 0.89 -9.53
C ILE A 26 1.59 0.12 -9.87
N SER A 27 1.70 -1.14 -10.31
CA SER A 27 0.54 -1.99 -10.59
C SER A 27 -0.25 -2.30 -9.32
N VAL A 28 0.40 -2.47 -8.16
CA VAL A 28 -0.28 -2.63 -6.87
C VAL A 28 -1.14 -1.40 -6.56
N LEU A 29 -0.59 -0.20 -6.72
CA LEU A 29 -1.31 1.06 -6.54
C LEU A 29 -2.47 1.22 -7.54
N LYS A 30 -2.24 0.92 -8.83
CA LYS A 30 -3.28 0.98 -9.87
C LYS A 30 -4.43 0.00 -9.63
N LYS A 31 -4.15 -1.20 -9.11
CA LYS A 31 -5.19 -2.18 -8.75
C LYS A 31 -6.11 -1.66 -7.65
N LYS A 32 -5.57 -0.94 -6.67
CA LYS A 32 -6.35 -0.36 -5.56
C LYS A 32 -7.09 0.91 -5.94
N PHE A 33 -6.51 1.71 -6.83
CA PHE A 33 -7.07 2.98 -7.31
C PHE A 33 -7.23 2.98 -8.83
N PRO A 34 -8.19 2.21 -9.38
CA PRO A 34 -8.34 2.03 -10.82
C PRO A 34 -8.68 3.36 -11.51
N GLY A 35 -7.90 3.71 -12.53
CA GLY A 35 -8.10 4.93 -13.33
C GLY A 35 -7.70 6.23 -12.65
N LYS A 36 -7.13 6.18 -11.44
CA LYS A 36 -6.83 7.37 -10.63
C LYS A 36 -5.37 7.79 -10.67
N ILE A 37 -4.46 6.91 -11.06
CA ILE A 37 -3.02 7.13 -11.03
C ILE A 37 -2.44 6.98 -12.44
N VAL A 38 -1.78 8.03 -12.92
CA VAL A 38 -1.12 8.06 -14.23
C VAL A 38 0.32 8.52 -14.04
N VAL A 39 1.28 7.71 -14.46
CA VAL A 39 2.71 8.07 -14.43
C VAL A 39 3.13 8.59 -15.79
N ARG A 40 3.84 9.72 -15.83
CA ARG A 40 4.37 10.35 -17.04
C ARG A 40 5.79 10.84 -16.76
N GLY A 41 6.79 10.06 -17.16
CA GLY A 41 8.20 10.38 -16.91
C GLY A 41 8.46 10.57 -15.42
N ASN A 42 8.84 11.80 -15.03
CA ASN A 42 9.18 12.16 -13.65
C ASN A 42 7.99 12.73 -12.85
N GLU A 43 6.77 12.59 -13.36
CA GLU A 43 5.55 13.10 -12.72
C GLU A 43 4.50 11.99 -12.55
N ILE A 44 3.83 12.00 -11.40
CA ILE A 44 2.64 11.20 -11.15
C ILE A 44 1.43 12.12 -11.08
N GLN A 45 0.44 11.88 -11.93
CA GLN A 45 -0.85 12.55 -11.90
C GLN A 45 -1.85 11.68 -11.16
N ILE A 46 -2.53 12.26 -10.18
CA ILE A 46 -3.57 11.62 -9.38
C ILE A 46 -4.90 12.34 -9.58
N LYS A 47 -5.99 11.58 -9.70
CA LYS A 47 -7.35 12.10 -9.91
C LYS A 47 -8.34 11.35 -9.03
N GLY A 48 -9.31 12.04 -8.44
CA GLY A 48 -10.30 11.42 -7.58
C GLY A 48 -11.01 12.42 -6.66
N SER A 49 -11.60 11.91 -5.57
CA SER A 49 -12.06 12.78 -4.50
C SER A 49 -10.88 13.37 -3.72
N LYS A 50 -11.12 14.44 -2.95
CA LYS A 50 -10.08 15.09 -2.16
C LYS A 50 -9.40 14.12 -1.18
N GLU A 51 -10.20 13.32 -0.48
CA GLU A 51 -9.71 12.30 0.47
C GLU A 51 -8.83 11.24 -0.21
N GLU A 52 -9.22 10.80 -1.42
CA GLU A 52 -8.43 9.82 -2.17
C GLU A 52 -7.12 10.41 -2.66
N ILE A 53 -7.14 11.66 -3.12
CA ILE A 53 -5.93 12.38 -3.55
C ILE A 53 -4.95 12.52 -2.38
N GLU A 54 -5.42 12.93 -1.21
CA GLU A 54 -4.58 13.05 0.00
C GLU A 54 -3.99 11.69 0.41
N LEU A 55 -4.79 10.62 0.33
CA LEU A 55 -4.32 9.26 0.64
C LEU A 55 -3.25 8.78 -0.34
N ILE A 56 -3.50 8.89 -1.64
CA ILE A 56 -2.55 8.45 -2.69
C ILE A 56 -1.27 9.27 -2.60
N GLU A 57 -1.38 10.59 -2.42
CA GLU A 57 -0.22 11.46 -2.24
C GLU A 57 0.64 11.03 -1.05
N LYS A 58 0.01 10.79 0.10
CA LYS A 58 0.71 10.33 1.30
C LYS A 58 1.46 9.03 1.06
N ILE A 59 0.84 8.07 0.37
CA ILE A 59 1.48 6.79 0.04
C ILE A 59 2.69 7.02 -0.89
N ILE A 60 2.54 7.83 -1.94
CA ILE A 60 3.64 8.14 -2.87
C ILE A 60 4.80 8.82 -2.14
N LEU A 61 4.53 9.77 -1.24
CA LEU A 61 5.57 10.44 -0.46
C LEU A 61 6.33 9.47 0.46
N LEU A 62 5.62 8.55 1.12
CA LEU A 62 6.24 7.53 1.97
C LEU A 62 7.11 6.56 1.17
N LEU A 63 6.64 6.11 0.00
CA LEU A 63 7.44 5.28 -0.91
C LEU A 63 8.70 6.02 -1.38
N LYS A 64 8.56 7.31 -1.68
CA LYS A 64 9.67 8.17 -2.08
C LYS A 64 10.72 8.33 -0.98
N GLU A 65 10.30 8.56 0.26
CA GLU A 65 11.21 8.59 1.41
C GLU A 65 11.93 7.25 1.61
N LYS A 66 11.23 6.14 1.38
CA LYS A 66 11.79 4.80 1.51
C LYS A 66 12.87 4.54 0.48
N ILE A 67 12.61 4.85 -0.80
CA ILE A 67 13.61 4.76 -1.87
C ILE A 67 14.83 5.64 -1.56
N LYS A 68 14.64 6.84 -0.99
CA LYS A 68 15.77 7.69 -0.58
C LYS A 68 16.64 7.08 0.52
N LYS A 69 16.05 6.29 1.42
CA LYS A 69 16.77 5.68 2.55
C LYS A 69 17.44 4.37 2.16
N GLU A 70 16.73 3.51 1.44
CA GLU A 70 17.14 2.12 1.21
C GLU A 70 17.62 1.87 -0.22
N GLY A 71 17.37 2.82 -1.14
CA GLY A 71 17.78 2.73 -2.55
C GLY A 71 16.96 1.77 -3.40
N LYS A 72 16.19 0.88 -2.77
CA LYS A 72 15.34 -0.13 -3.43
C LYS A 72 13.96 -0.21 -2.80
N LEU A 73 13.00 -0.71 -3.57
CA LEU A 73 11.62 -0.89 -3.11
C LEU A 73 11.04 -2.22 -3.59
N GLU A 74 10.68 -3.11 -2.66
CA GLU A 74 10.09 -4.41 -2.98
C GLU A 74 8.56 -4.34 -3.02
N SER A 75 7.93 -5.11 -3.91
CA SER A 75 6.48 -5.04 -4.13
C SER A 75 5.65 -5.40 -2.90
N GLN A 76 6.15 -6.31 -2.06
CA GLN A 76 5.51 -6.65 -0.78
C GLN A 76 5.43 -5.42 0.13
N GLU A 77 6.48 -4.61 0.20
CA GLU A 77 6.53 -3.43 1.06
C GLU A 77 5.55 -2.34 0.60
N VAL A 78 5.36 -2.23 -0.72
CA VAL A 78 4.33 -1.36 -1.32
C VAL A 78 2.94 -1.81 -0.89
N GLU A 79 2.69 -3.11 -0.95
CA GLU A 79 1.40 -3.69 -0.57
C GLU A 79 1.12 -3.51 0.93
N GLU A 80 2.12 -3.71 1.78
CA GLU A 80 2.04 -3.49 3.23
C GLU A 80 1.75 -2.02 3.57
N LEU A 81 2.46 -1.09 2.94
CA LEU A 81 2.25 0.34 3.16
C LEU A 81 0.85 0.77 2.70
N LEU A 82 0.43 0.27 1.54
CA LEU A 82 -0.90 0.51 0.99
C LEU A 82 -1.99 -0.04 1.92
N TYR A 83 -1.83 -1.27 2.42
CA TYR A 83 -2.74 -1.86 3.39
C TYR A 83 -2.79 -1.01 4.66
N ARG A 84 -1.64 -0.65 5.23
CA ARG A 84 -1.59 0.14 6.48
C ARG A 84 -2.32 1.47 6.36
N GLU A 85 -2.12 2.22 5.28
CA GLU A 85 -2.74 3.53 5.12
C GLU A 85 -4.22 3.44 4.68
N THR A 86 -4.62 2.39 3.94
CA THR A 86 -6.02 2.17 3.57
C THR A 86 -6.85 1.51 4.68
N SER A 87 -6.24 0.72 5.56
CA SER A 87 -6.91 0.05 6.68
C SER A 87 -7.16 1.00 7.86
N LYS A 88 -6.36 2.08 8.00
CA LYS A 88 -6.68 3.19 8.93
C LYS A 88 -8.03 3.86 8.65
N LEU A 89 -8.56 3.69 7.44
CA LEU A 89 -9.87 4.21 7.03
C LEU A 89 -11.01 3.19 7.19
N ARG A 90 -10.72 1.93 7.55
CA ARG A 90 -11.78 0.94 7.82
C ARG A 90 -12.19 1.02 9.29
N PRO A 91 -13.50 1.04 9.60
CA PRO A 91 -13.95 0.82 10.97
C PRO A 91 -13.44 -0.55 11.45
N VAL A 92 -13.03 -0.59 12.71
CA VAL A 92 -12.37 -1.69 13.46
C VAL A 92 -13.29 -2.93 13.66
N GLY A 93 -14.17 -3.22 12.70
CA GLY A 93 -15.28 -4.16 12.85
C GLY A 93 -15.06 -5.59 12.33
N GLU A 94 -14.12 -5.81 11.40
CA GLU A 94 -14.02 -7.09 10.66
C GLU A 94 -12.56 -7.56 10.46
N GLU A 95 -11.73 -7.48 11.50
CA GLU A 95 -10.40 -8.09 11.45
C GLU A 95 -10.30 -9.25 12.43
N ILE A 96 -9.63 -10.31 11.99
CA ILE A 96 -9.19 -11.42 12.83
C ILE A 96 -8.22 -10.82 13.86
N VAL A 97 -8.70 -10.62 15.08
CA VAL A 97 -7.94 -10.02 16.17
C VAL A 97 -7.47 -11.11 17.12
N ILE A 98 -6.15 -11.20 17.32
CA ILE A 98 -5.63 -11.91 18.49
C ILE A 98 -5.76 -10.97 19.68
N VAL A 99 -6.68 -11.30 20.59
CA VAL A 99 -6.89 -10.55 21.84
C VAL A 99 -5.95 -11.11 22.89
N THR A 100 -5.02 -10.28 23.37
CA THR A 100 -4.22 -10.58 24.56
C THR A 100 -4.69 -9.69 25.72
N PRO A 101 -4.44 -10.06 27.00
CA PRO A 101 -4.91 -9.30 28.16
C PRO A 101 -4.48 -7.83 28.18
N LYS A 102 -3.39 -7.48 27.49
CA LYS A 102 -2.84 -6.10 27.45
C LYS A 102 -3.11 -5.36 26.15
N ARG A 103 -3.42 -6.04 25.05
CA ARG A 103 -3.56 -5.41 23.72
C ARG A 103 -4.28 -6.29 22.71
N LYS A 104 -4.93 -5.63 21.74
CA LYS A 104 -5.43 -6.24 20.51
C LYS A 104 -4.33 -6.21 19.45
N ILE A 105 -4.07 -7.36 18.83
CA ILE A 105 -3.07 -7.52 17.76
C ILE A 105 -3.81 -7.70 16.44
N TYR A 106 -3.45 -6.87 15.46
CA TYR A 106 -4.04 -6.86 14.13
C TYR A 106 -2.98 -7.28 13.10
N PRO A 107 -3.35 -8.04 12.04
CA PRO A 107 -2.45 -8.31 10.94
C PRO A 107 -2.04 -7.00 10.26
N LYS A 108 -0.74 -6.77 10.15
CA LYS A 108 -0.18 -5.55 9.54
C LYS A 108 -0.04 -5.68 8.02
N THR A 109 0.06 -6.91 7.53
CA THR A 109 0.33 -7.23 6.13
C THR A 109 -0.75 -8.15 5.56
N PRO A 110 -1.02 -8.11 4.25
CA PRO A 110 -1.95 -9.04 3.60
C PRO A 110 -1.56 -10.51 3.80
N ASN A 111 -0.27 -10.83 3.76
CA ASN A 111 0.24 -12.17 4.04
C ASN A 111 -0.07 -12.62 5.47
N GLN A 112 0.00 -11.73 6.46
CA GLN A 112 -0.41 -12.05 7.84
C GLN A 112 -1.91 -12.32 7.93
N ARG A 113 -2.75 -11.54 7.20
CA ARG A 113 -4.19 -11.80 7.15
C ARG A 113 -4.48 -13.16 6.51
N LYS A 114 -3.87 -13.43 5.36
CA LYS A 114 -3.99 -14.71 4.66
C LYS A 114 -3.53 -15.88 5.52
N TYR A 115 -2.44 -15.69 6.27
CA TYR A 115 -1.94 -16.70 7.22
C TYR A 115 -2.97 -16.99 8.32
N LEU A 116 -3.59 -15.97 8.91
CA LEU A 116 -4.65 -16.14 9.90
C LEU A 116 -5.87 -16.86 9.32
N GLU A 117 -6.30 -16.51 8.11
CA GLU A 117 -7.41 -17.19 7.41
C GLU A 117 -7.09 -18.66 7.10
N LEU A 118 -5.82 -18.97 6.79
CA LEU A 118 -5.37 -20.35 6.57
C LEU A 118 -5.39 -21.14 7.88
N ILE A 119 -5.00 -20.54 9.01
CA ILE A 119 -5.06 -21.19 10.33
C ILE A 119 -6.49 -21.57 10.70
N GLU A 120 -7.48 -20.72 10.41
CA GLU A 120 -8.89 -21.06 10.71
C GLU A 120 -9.43 -22.21 9.85
N LYS A 121 -8.91 -22.38 8.63
CA LYS A 121 -9.45 -23.35 7.65
C LYS A 121 -8.72 -24.69 7.63
N ASN A 122 -7.52 -24.79 8.19
CA ASN A 122 -6.67 -25.97 8.08
C ASN A 122 -6.13 -26.37 9.45
N ASP A 123 -6.09 -27.68 9.73
CA ASP A 123 -5.57 -28.20 11.01
C ASP A 123 -4.07 -27.89 11.22
N ILE A 124 -3.31 -27.81 10.13
CA ILE A 124 -1.87 -27.51 10.15
C ILE A 124 -1.54 -26.52 9.04
N VAL A 125 -0.88 -25.42 9.42
CA VAL A 125 -0.35 -24.41 8.49
C VAL A 125 1.12 -24.21 8.79
N VAL A 126 1.97 -24.29 7.76
CA VAL A 126 3.41 -24.04 7.87
C VAL A 126 3.74 -22.75 7.14
N ALA A 127 4.29 -21.77 7.87
CA ALA A 127 4.88 -20.58 7.28
C ALA A 127 6.39 -20.77 7.12
N ILE A 128 6.90 -20.41 5.94
CA ILE A 128 8.33 -20.31 5.65
C ILE A 128 8.57 -18.83 5.36
N GLY A 129 9.55 -18.24 6.07
CA GLY A 129 9.77 -16.79 6.22
C GLY A 129 9.61 -15.95 4.97
#